data_AF-A0A1X9MIK3-F1
#
_entry.id   AF-A0A1X9MIK3-F1
#
_cell.length_a   1.000
_cell.length_b   1.000
_cell.length_c   1.000
_cell.angle_alpha   90.00
_cell.angle_beta   90.00
_cell.angle_gamma   90.00
#
_symmetry.space_group_name_H-M   'P 1'
#
loop_
_entity.id
_entity.type
_entity.pdbx_description
1 polymer ?
#
loop_
_entity_poly.entity_id
_entity_poly.type
_entity_poly.pdbx_seq_one_letter_code
_entity_poly.pdbx_strand_id
1 'polypeptide(L)'
;MKRQGYIYEKIYDINNIKHAIMKASLGKRNQKRVSTILNNMDYYAYQIQKMLVNKTYTPSKPQIKTIKDTSSNKIRTIYKPNFYPDQIIHWALMLQIEPILSKGMYEYSCGSVPKRGTSQGQRIVKRWLDSDFKNTKYCLKMDVKKFYPSINGEILKRMFRRKIKDNDCLWLIDIIIDGNKGQPIGFYTSQWFANFFLEGLDHMIKEKLGVKYYVRYVDDLVLLGSNKRKLHRARKEIESYLNDIDLTLKDNWQVFRTSKRDIDFLGVRLSRNKVTLRKRNALRIRRRVRKVKRKGFLNEKDASAIISYWGWIKRSNSYHFYHKNVKPIVSMNLARKVVSTNAKIRNVGGREFIAKLKTT
;
A
#
# COMPACT_ATOMS: atom_id res chain seq x y z
N MET A 1 -6.53 -26.52 4.74
CA MET A 1 -5.46 -25.89 5.56
C MET A 1 -5.85 -25.98 7.02
N LYS A 2 -4.94 -26.33 7.95
CA LYS A 2 -5.22 -26.39 9.40
C LYS A 2 -5.43 -24.97 9.95
N ARG A 3 -6.48 -24.75 10.75
CA ARG A 3 -6.75 -23.46 11.41
C ARG A 3 -5.69 -23.21 12.50
N GLN A 4 -5.13 -22.00 12.54
CA GLN A 4 -4.11 -21.62 13.54
C GLN A 4 -4.78 -21.27 14.88
N GLY A 5 -4.22 -21.78 15.98
CA GLY A 5 -4.56 -21.40 17.36
C GLY A 5 -3.33 -20.93 18.14
N TYR A 6 -3.51 -20.58 19.41
CA TYR A 6 -2.46 -20.13 20.34
C TYR A 6 -1.68 -18.93 19.78
N ILE A 7 -2.43 -17.86 19.53
CA ILE A 7 -2.00 -16.57 18.96
C ILE A 7 -2.17 -15.46 20.00
N TYR A 8 -3.26 -15.44 20.77
CA TYR A 8 -3.63 -14.30 21.61
C TYR A 8 -2.62 -13.98 22.72
N GLU A 9 -2.07 -15.00 23.36
CA GLU A 9 -0.96 -14.92 24.33
C GLU A 9 0.24 -14.15 23.76
N LYS A 10 0.54 -14.36 22.47
CA LYS A 10 1.66 -13.71 21.77
C LYS A 10 1.34 -12.29 21.31
N ILE A 11 0.05 -11.91 21.33
CA ILE A 11 -0.38 -10.53 21.09
C ILE A 11 -0.17 -9.69 22.36
N TYR A 12 -0.57 -10.21 23.53
CA TYR A 12 -0.41 -9.50 24.81
C TYR A 12 0.92 -9.75 25.54
N ASP A 13 1.82 -10.60 25.03
CA ASP A 13 3.20 -10.69 25.51
C ASP A 13 3.84 -9.29 25.59
N ILE A 14 4.50 -9.02 26.71
CA ILE A 14 5.06 -7.70 27.02
C ILE A 14 6.16 -7.30 26.03
N ASN A 15 6.91 -8.27 25.49
CA ASN A 15 7.96 -8.01 24.51
C ASN A 15 7.38 -7.73 23.12
N ASN A 16 6.32 -8.43 22.71
CA ASN A 16 5.52 -8.12 21.53
C ASN A 16 4.90 -6.71 21.63
N ILE A 17 4.37 -6.32 22.79
CA ILE A 17 3.82 -4.96 22.99
C ILE A 17 4.92 -3.90 22.90
N LYS A 18 6.08 -4.08 23.58
CA LYS A 18 7.25 -3.18 23.46
C LYS A 18 7.71 -3.06 22.00
N HIS A 19 7.79 -4.18 21.28
CA HIS A 19 8.12 -4.23 19.86
C HIS A 19 7.06 -3.51 19.00
N ALA A 20 5.77 -3.66 19.32
CA ALA A 20 4.66 -2.96 18.68
C ALA A 20 4.72 -1.44 18.91
N ILE A 21 5.04 -0.97 20.12
CA ILE A 21 5.31 0.46 20.40
C ILE A 21 6.43 0.95 19.49
N MET A 22 7.54 0.21 19.42
CA MET A 22 8.70 0.61 18.63
C MET A 22 8.43 0.62 17.12
N LYS A 23 7.67 -0.33 16.57
CA LYS A 23 7.20 -0.32 15.18
C LYS A 23 6.20 0.80 14.91
N ALA A 24 5.21 0.96 15.77
CA ALA A 24 4.21 2.01 15.68
C ALA A 24 4.87 3.40 15.72
N SER A 25 5.93 3.60 16.49
CA SER A 25 6.61 4.90 16.64
C SER A 25 7.30 5.43 15.36
N LEU A 26 7.55 4.56 14.38
CA LEU A 26 8.37 4.88 13.20
C LEU A 26 7.84 6.08 12.42
N GLY A 27 8.75 6.99 12.04
CA GLY A 27 8.43 8.23 11.34
C GLY A 27 7.70 9.29 12.16
N LYS A 28 7.45 9.07 13.47
CA LYS A 28 6.73 10.02 14.34
C LYS A 28 7.22 10.13 15.79
N ARG A 29 8.41 9.60 16.11
CA ARG A 29 9.01 9.60 17.47
C ARG A 29 9.11 10.99 18.12
N ASN A 30 9.32 12.01 17.30
CA ASN A 30 9.44 13.42 17.69
C ASN A 30 8.10 14.14 17.95
N GLN A 31 6.96 13.44 17.97
CA GLN A 31 5.68 14.03 18.37
C GLN A 31 5.47 13.82 19.87
N LYS A 32 5.10 14.84 20.65
CA LYS A 32 4.90 14.75 22.12
C LYS A 32 4.04 13.53 22.53
N ARG A 33 2.92 13.31 21.84
CA ARG A 33 2.02 12.14 21.96
C ARG A 33 2.62 10.75 21.62
N VAL A 34 3.92 10.67 21.31
CA VAL A 34 4.69 9.47 20.98
C VAL A 34 5.93 9.40 21.87
N SER A 35 6.66 10.52 22.03
CA SER A 35 7.81 10.58 22.93
C SER A 35 7.43 10.32 24.39
N THR A 36 6.30 10.85 24.88
CA THR A 36 5.79 10.53 26.23
C THR A 36 5.62 9.03 26.47
N ILE A 37 5.23 8.27 25.44
CA ILE A 37 5.06 6.81 25.50
C ILE A 37 6.42 6.10 25.42
N LEU A 38 7.30 6.56 24.52
CA LEU A 38 8.65 5.98 24.38
C LEU A 38 9.51 6.17 25.64
N ASN A 39 9.37 7.30 26.33
CA ASN A 39 10.09 7.60 27.57
C ASN A 39 9.59 6.77 28.77
N ASN A 40 8.41 6.15 28.68
CA ASN A 40 7.79 5.36 29.76
C ASN A 40 7.28 4.02 29.20
N MET A 41 8.10 3.37 28.35
CA MET A 41 7.64 2.28 27.47
C MET A 41 7.06 1.11 28.26
N ASP A 42 7.70 0.72 29.36
CA ASP A 42 7.30 -0.38 30.23
C ASP A 42 5.92 -0.15 30.86
N TYR A 43 5.67 1.04 31.40
CA TYR A 43 4.37 1.43 31.95
C TYR A 43 3.27 1.30 30.90
N TYR A 44 3.44 1.94 29.73
CA TYR A 44 2.42 1.90 28.68
C TYR A 44 2.26 0.52 28.03
N ALA A 45 3.32 -0.30 28.02
CA ALA A 45 3.23 -1.69 27.58
C ALA A 45 2.44 -2.55 28.58
N TYR A 46 2.68 -2.37 29.88
CA TYR A 46 1.92 -3.06 30.94
C TYR A 46 0.44 -2.65 30.96
N GLN A 47 0.12 -1.35 30.77
CA GLN A 47 -1.28 -0.93 30.66
C GLN A 47 -2.00 -1.58 29.47
N ILE A 48 -1.33 -1.69 28.31
CA ILE A 48 -1.89 -2.40 27.14
C ILE A 48 -2.02 -3.90 27.39
N GLN A 49 -1.04 -4.53 28.06
CA GLN A 49 -1.14 -5.93 28.46
C GLN A 49 -2.37 -6.15 29.36
N LYS A 50 -2.57 -5.32 30.38
CA LYS A 50 -3.73 -5.37 31.28
C LYS A 50 -5.05 -5.17 30.53
N MET A 51 -5.12 -4.26 29.55
CA MET A 51 -6.30 -4.06 28.70
C MET A 51 -6.64 -5.28 27.82
N LEU A 52 -5.63 -6.01 27.35
CA LEU A 52 -5.80 -7.19 26.50
C LEU A 52 -6.11 -8.44 27.32
N VAL A 53 -5.38 -8.71 28.39
CA VAL A 53 -5.60 -9.85 29.30
C VAL A 53 -7.02 -9.78 29.90
N ASN A 54 -7.44 -8.60 30.38
CA ASN A 54 -8.76 -8.41 30.97
C ASN A 54 -9.87 -8.15 29.92
N LYS A 55 -9.54 -8.16 28.62
CA LYS A 55 -10.48 -7.91 27.50
C LYS A 55 -11.27 -6.59 27.62
N THR A 56 -10.69 -5.56 28.22
CA THR A 56 -11.31 -4.23 28.43
C THR A 56 -11.01 -3.21 27.33
N TYR A 57 -10.22 -3.58 26.31
CA TYR A 57 -9.92 -2.68 25.19
C TYR A 57 -11.17 -2.32 24.36
N THR A 58 -11.53 -1.04 24.37
CA THR A 58 -12.48 -0.42 23.45
C THR A 58 -11.73 0.51 22.48
N PRO A 59 -11.91 0.40 21.14
CA PRO A 59 -11.24 1.28 20.18
C PRO A 59 -11.60 2.76 20.31
N SER A 60 -10.60 3.64 20.28
CA SER A 60 -10.85 5.09 20.27
C SER A 60 -11.52 5.55 18.98
N LYS A 61 -12.43 6.54 19.07
CA LYS A 61 -12.94 7.27 17.88
C LYS A 61 -11.76 7.91 17.13
N PRO A 62 -11.46 7.54 15.87
CA PRO A 62 -10.26 8.00 15.17
C PRO A 62 -10.38 9.45 14.69
N GLN A 63 -9.28 10.19 14.66
CA GLN A 63 -9.27 11.53 14.07
C GLN A 63 -9.45 11.43 12.55
N ILE A 64 -10.59 11.91 12.05
CA ILE A 64 -10.89 11.96 10.62
C ILE A 64 -10.19 13.18 9.99
N LYS A 65 -9.56 13.01 8.83
CA LYS A 65 -8.97 14.10 8.04
C LYS A 65 -9.16 13.89 6.54
N THR A 66 -9.83 14.85 5.91
CA THR A 66 -9.96 14.93 4.45
C THR A 66 -8.67 15.43 3.81
N ILE A 67 -8.17 14.73 2.77
CA ILE A 67 -7.02 15.16 1.97
C ILE A 67 -7.34 15.12 0.47
N LYS A 68 -6.75 16.04 -0.31
CA LYS A 68 -6.79 16.02 -1.78
C LYS A 68 -5.55 15.31 -2.31
N ASP A 69 -5.71 14.11 -2.87
CA ASP A 69 -4.61 13.35 -3.47
C ASP A 69 -4.12 14.04 -4.76
N THR A 70 -3.05 14.81 -4.64
CA THR A 70 -2.37 15.52 -5.75
C THR A 70 -1.87 14.62 -6.89
N SER A 71 -1.99 13.29 -6.80
CA SER A 71 -1.65 12.34 -7.88
C SER A 71 -2.85 11.84 -8.68
N SER A 72 -4.08 11.96 -8.15
CA SER A 72 -5.33 11.57 -8.81
C SER A 72 -6.41 12.66 -8.82
N ASN A 73 -6.16 13.80 -8.16
CA ASN A 73 -7.10 14.87 -7.81
C ASN A 73 -8.32 14.44 -6.97
N LYS A 74 -8.43 13.17 -6.58
CA LYS A 74 -9.52 12.67 -5.72
C LYS A 74 -9.40 13.20 -4.29
N ILE A 75 -10.54 13.51 -3.70
CA ILE A 75 -10.67 13.70 -2.26
C ILE A 75 -10.63 12.31 -1.59
N ARG A 76 -9.95 12.19 -0.45
CA ARG A 76 -9.83 10.97 0.35
C ARG A 76 -10.04 11.31 1.82
N THR A 77 -11.01 10.66 2.45
CA THR A 77 -11.15 10.63 3.91
C THR A 77 -10.10 9.70 4.48
N ILE A 78 -9.27 10.20 5.41
CA ILE A 78 -8.23 9.43 6.10
C ILE A 78 -8.60 9.34 7.58
N TYR A 79 -8.50 8.14 8.14
CA TYR A 79 -8.80 7.85 9.53
C TYR A 79 -7.49 7.64 10.27
N LYS A 80 -7.20 8.50 11.24
CA LYS A 80 -5.99 8.46 12.07
C LYS A 80 -6.37 7.95 13.46
N PRO A 81 -6.16 6.66 13.78
CA PRO A 81 -6.37 6.14 15.14
C PRO A 81 -5.40 6.82 16.12
N ASN A 82 -5.67 6.76 17.42
CA ASN A 82 -4.79 7.30 18.44
C ASN A 82 -3.47 6.51 18.50
N PHE A 83 -2.39 7.14 19.00
CA PHE A 83 -1.11 6.42 19.09
C PHE A 83 -1.19 5.35 20.18
N TYR A 84 -1.69 5.76 21.34
CA TYR A 84 -2.06 4.90 22.46
C TYR A 84 -3.58 4.99 22.65
N PRO A 85 -4.29 3.88 22.91
CA PRO A 85 -3.81 2.50 22.81
C PRO A 85 -3.84 1.97 21.36
N ASP A 86 -4.76 2.44 20.51
CA ASP A 86 -5.16 1.72 19.29
C ASP A 86 -4.02 1.41 18.31
N GLN A 87 -3.13 2.35 17.96
CA GLN A 87 -2.06 2.05 17.00
C GLN A 87 -1.07 1.00 17.54
N ILE A 88 -0.83 0.95 18.85
CA ILE A 88 0.06 -0.06 19.44
C ILE A 88 -0.63 -1.43 19.40
N ILE A 89 -1.92 -1.50 19.78
CA ILE A 89 -2.71 -2.75 19.70
C ILE A 89 -2.84 -3.26 18.26
N HIS A 90 -3.08 -2.36 17.29
CA HIS A 90 -3.06 -2.71 15.87
C HIS A 90 -1.72 -3.31 15.42
N TRP A 91 -0.59 -2.83 15.94
CA TRP A 91 0.73 -3.42 15.65
C TRP A 91 0.94 -4.75 16.39
N ALA A 92 0.54 -4.85 17.67
CA ALA A 92 0.68 -6.04 18.49
C ALA A 92 -0.10 -7.24 17.91
N LEU A 93 -1.32 -7.01 17.42
CA LEU A 93 -2.10 -7.98 16.66
C LEU A 93 -1.41 -8.35 15.34
N MET A 94 -1.08 -7.35 14.51
CA MET A 94 -0.58 -7.61 13.16
C MET A 94 0.77 -8.35 13.16
N LEU A 95 1.68 -8.06 14.09
CA LEU A 95 2.95 -8.78 14.23
C LEU A 95 2.77 -10.31 14.35
N GLN A 96 1.65 -10.77 14.93
CA GLN A 96 1.34 -12.19 15.11
C GLN A 96 0.53 -12.79 13.96
N ILE A 97 -0.35 -12.02 13.29
CA ILE A 97 -1.20 -12.53 12.20
C ILE A 97 -0.64 -12.28 10.77
N GLU A 98 0.32 -11.37 10.58
CA GLU A 98 1.02 -11.17 9.30
C GLU A 98 1.61 -12.48 8.71
N PRO A 99 2.28 -13.35 9.49
CA PRO A 99 2.78 -14.65 9.01
C PRO A 99 1.67 -15.65 8.62
N ILE A 100 0.45 -15.47 9.15
CA ILE A 100 -0.71 -16.34 8.86
C ILE A 100 -1.39 -15.88 7.57
N LEU A 101 -1.59 -14.56 7.43
CA LEU A 101 -2.19 -13.97 6.23
C LEU A 101 -1.27 -14.08 5.01
N SER A 102 0.03 -13.88 5.18
CA SER A 102 0.98 -13.93 4.04
C SER A 102 1.16 -15.32 3.41
N LYS A 103 0.89 -16.42 4.14
CA LYS A 103 1.00 -17.80 3.62
C LYS A 103 0.01 -18.13 2.48
N GLY A 104 -1.18 -17.53 2.46
CA GLY A 104 -2.15 -17.70 1.36
C GLY A 104 -2.02 -16.63 0.27
N MET A 105 -1.20 -15.60 0.47
CA MET A 105 -1.27 -14.40 -0.34
C MET A 105 -0.50 -14.53 -1.66
N TYR A 106 -1.24 -14.72 -2.76
CA TYR A 106 -0.75 -14.80 -4.14
C TYR A 106 0.45 -13.87 -4.44
N GLU A 107 1.50 -14.42 -5.06
CA GLU A 107 2.82 -13.77 -5.24
C GLU A 107 2.75 -12.35 -5.82
N TYR A 108 1.88 -12.13 -6.82
CA TYR A 108 1.70 -10.85 -7.50
C TYR A 108 0.49 -10.05 -7.01
N SER A 109 0.02 -10.31 -5.78
CA SER A 109 -0.66 -9.30 -4.98
C SER A 109 0.41 -8.33 -4.43
N CYS A 110 0.61 -7.20 -5.12
CA CYS A 110 1.73 -6.29 -4.92
C CYS A 110 1.40 -5.00 -4.14
N GLY A 111 0.15 -4.80 -3.72
CA GLY A 111 -0.32 -3.55 -3.10
C GLY A 111 -0.25 -3.58 -1.58
N SER A 112 0.48 -2.65 -0.95
CA SER A 112 0.57 -2.53 0.53
C SER A 112 1.12 -3.75 1.28
N VAL A 113 1.93 -4.60 0.63
CA VAL A 113 2.56 -5.79 1.24
C VAL A 113 4.07 -5.56 1.39
N PRO A 114 4.69 -5.87 2.55
CA PRO A 114 6.14 -5.72 2.75
C PRO A 114 6.97 -6.45 1.69
N LYS A 115 8.13 -5.86 1.32
CA LYS A 115 9.05 -6.31 0.24
C LYS A 115 8.45 -6.32 -1.19
N ARG A 116 7.12 -6.33 -1.34
CA ARG A 116 6.39 -6.16 -2.61
C ARG A 116 6.16 -4.68 -2.92
N GLY A 117 5.54 -4.36 -4.06
CA GLY A 117 5.17 -2.97 -4.38
C GLY A 117 5.04 -2.66 -5.87
N THR A 118 4.83 -1.36 -6.19
CA THR A 118 4.69 -0.87 -7.57
C THR A 118 5.84 -1.30 -8.49
N SER A 119 7.07 -1.38 -7.96
CA SER A 119 8.24 -1.79 -8.74
C SER A 119 8.26 -3.27 -9.12
N GLN A 120 7.59 -4.14 -8.35
CA GLN A 120 7.49 -5.57 -8.65
C GLN A 120 6.44 -5.78 -9.75
N GLY A 121 5.23 -5.24 -9.57
CA GLY A 121 4.16 -5.30 -10.57
C GLY A 121 4.56 -4.68 -11.91
N GLN A 122 5.28 -3.55 -11.91
CA GLN A 122 5.85 -2.95 -13.14
C GLN A 122 6.83 -3.91 -13.85
N ARG A 123 7.74 -4.54 -13.09
CA ARG A 123 8.78 -5.43 -13.61
C ARG A 123 8.19 -6.72 -14.17
N ILE A 124 7.24 -7.34 -13.47
CA ILE A 124 6.69 -8.64 -13.87
C ILE A 124 5.75 -8.53 -15.07
N VAL A 125 4.89 -7.50 -15.14
CA VAL A 125 4.05 -7.25 -16.34
C VAL A 125 4.93 -6.93 -17.55
N LYS A 126 6.01 -6.17 -17.40
CA LYS A 126 6.97 -5.93 -18.49
C LYS A 126 7.61 -7.24 -18.94
N ARG A 127 8.16 -8.05 -18.02
CA ARG A 127 8.74 -9.36 -18.32
C ARG A 127 7.79 -10.23 -19.17
N TRP A 128 6.52 -10.34 -18.80
CA TRP A 128 5.55 -11.17 -19.54
C TRP A 128 5.22 -10.63 -20.93
N LEU A 129 5.07 -9.30 -21.08
CA LEU A 129 4.86 -8.67 -22.39
C LEU A 129 6.01 -8.96 -23.35
N ASP A 130 7.23 -9.07 -22.82
CA ASP A 130 8.45 -9.36 -23.56
C ASP A 130 8.61 -10.86 -23.85
N SER A 131 8.40 -11.72 -22.84
CA SER A 131 8.79 -13.15 -22.89
C SER A 131 7.71 -14.10 -23.43
N ASP A 132 6.42 -13.76 -23.35
CA ASP A 132 5.34 -14.61 -23.85
C ASP A 132 4.32 -13.78 -24.64
N PHE A 133 4.71 -13.48 -25.88
CA PHE A 133 3.93 -12.61 -26.76
C PHE A 133 2.65 -13.27 -27.32
N LYS A 134 2.52 -14.61 -27.20
CA LYS A 134 1.32 -15.38 -27.57
C LYS A 134 0.25 -15.23 -26.48
N ASN A 135 0.62 -15.41 -25.21
CA ASN A 135 -0.31 -15.36 -24.09
C ASN A 135 -0.47 -13.97 -23.46
N THR A 136 0.21 -12.94 -23.95
CA THR A 136 -0.03 -11.53 -23.58
C THR A 136 -0.65 -10.68 -24.69
N LYS A 137 -1.22 -11.30 -25.73
CA LYS A 137 -1.84 -10.64 -26.90
C LYS A 137 -2.98 -9.67 -26.54
N TYR A 138 -3.71 -9.95 -25.46
CA TYR A 138 -4.77 -9.11 -24.90
C TYR A 138 -4.52 -8.83 -23.41
N CYS A 139 -4.94 -7.64 -22.98
CA CYS A 139 -4.99 -7.23 -21.58
C CYS A 139 -6.46 -6.97 -21.20
N LEU A 140 -6.89 -7.55 -20.08
CA LEU A 140 -8.07 -7.16 -19.32
C LEU A 140 -7.58 -6.33 -18.12
N LYS A 141 -8.10 -5.12 -17.98
CA LYS A 141 -7.86 -4.26 -16.83
C LYS A 141 -9.19 -3.96 -16.12
N MET A 142 -9.19 -3.99 -14.78
CA MET A 142 -10.35 -3.61 -13.96
C MET A 142 -9.93 -2.95 -12.64
N ASP A 143 -10.93 -2.41 -11.92
CA ASP A 143 -10.78 -1.57 -10.72
C ASP A 143 -12.00 -1.85 -9.81
N VAL A 144 -11.87 -2.01 -8.49
CA VAL A 144 -13.01 -2.24 -7.58
C VAL A 144 -13.62 -0.91 -7.12
N LYS A 145 -14.95 -0.78 -7.16
CA LYS A 145 -15.68 0.46 -6.83
C LYS A 145 -15.63 0.73 -5.33
N LYS A 146 -15.05 1.88 -4.92
CA LYS A 146 -14.92 2.34 -3.51
C LYS A 146 -14.33 1.30 -2.52
N PHE A 147 -13.52 0.35 -3.00
CA PHE A 147 -13.10 -0.87 -2.29
C PHE A 147 -13.03 -0.83 -0.75
N TYR A 148 -12.15 -0.01 -0.13
CA TYR A 148 -11.99 0.04 1.33
C TYR A 148 -13.31 0.28 2.11
N PRO A 149 -14.05 1.38 1.88
CA PRO A 149 -15.43 1.56 2.39
C PRO A 149 -16.45 0.46 2.05
N SER A 150 -16.22 -0.35 1.02
CA SER A 150 -17.15 -1.39 0.56
C SER A 150 -16.88 -2.79 1.14
N ILE A 151 -15.79 -3.00 1.87
CA ILE A 151 -15.52 -4.29 2.52
C ILE A 151 -16.56 -4.53 3.63
N ASN A 152 -17.42 -5.54 3.47
CA ASN A 152 -18.36 -5.97 4.51
C ASN A 152 -17.60 -6.60 5.69
N GLY A 153 -17.83 -6.05 6.89
CA GLY A 153 -17.24 -6.52 8.14
C GLY A 153 -17.60 -7.97 8.48
N GLU A 154 -18.86 -8.39 8.32
CA GLU A 154 -19.29 -9.76 8.62
C GLU A 154 -18.65 -10.78 7.68
N ILE A 155 -18.52 -10.45 6.39
CA ILE A 155 -17.84 -11.32 5.42
C ILE A 155 -16.36 -11.47 5.80
N LEU A 156 -15.69 -10.38 6.19
CA LEU A 156 -14.31 -10.40 6.66
C LEU A 156 -14.15 -11.20 7.98
N LYS A 157 -15.05 -11.02 8.95
CA LYS A 157 -15.10 -11.78 10.22
C LYS A 157 -15.31 -13.28 9.98
N ARG A 158 -16.17 -13.66 9.00
CA ARG A 158 -16.32 -15.06 8.54
C ARG A 158 -15.07 -15.59 7.83
N MET A 159 -14.36 -14.78 7.03
CA MET A 159 -13.09 -15.17 6.41
C MET A 159 -12.00 -15.44 7.46
N PHE A 160 -11.86 -14.59 8.49
CA PHE A 160 -10.90 -14.81 9.57
C PHE A 160 -11.13 -16.13 10.32
N ARG A 161 -12.39 -16.45 10.65
CA ARG A 161 -12.79 -17.72 11.29
C ARG A 161 -12.37 -18.96 10.47
N ARG A 162 -12.25 -18.87 9.14
CA ARG A 162 -11.74 -19.96 8.28
C ARG A 162 -10.23 -20.19 8.40
N LYS A 163 -9.44 -19.21 8.87
CA LYS A 163 -7.98 -19.34 9.08
C LYS A 163 -7.56 -19.47 10.55
N ILE A 164 -8.28 -18.84 11.46
CA ILE A 164 -7.97 -18.77 12.89
C ILE A 164 -9.01 -19.57 13.70
N LYS A 165 -8.55 -20.30 14.72
CA LYS A 165 -9.36 -21.01 15.73
C LYS A 165 -9.13 -20.53 17.17
N ASP A 166 -8.35 -19.47 17.32
CA ASP A 166 -8.13 -18.77 18.58
C ASP A 166 -9.28 -17.75 18.75
N ASN A 167 -10.17 -18.00 19.71
CA ASN A 167 -11.38 -17.18 19.91
C ASN A 167 -11.06 -15.77 20.42
N ASP A 168 -9.96 -15.59 21.17
CA ASP A 168 -9.59 -14.31 21.76
C ASP A 168 -8.85 -13.42 20.75
N CYS A 169 -8.04 -14.04 19.89
CA CYS A 169 -7.54 -13.40 18.68
C CYS A 169 -8.68 -12.96 17.75
N LEU A 170 -9.73 -13.79 17.60
CA LEU A 170 -10.92 -13.43 16.83
C LEU A 170 -11.72 -12.30 17.49
N TRP A 171 -11.92 -12.30 18.81
CA TRP A 171 -12.54 -11.21 19.57
C TRP A 171 -11.85 -9.86 19.30
N LEU A 172 -10.51 -9.82 19.35
CA LEU A 172 -9.75 -8.60 19.09
C LEU A 172 -9.85 -8.15 17.62
N ILE A 173 -9.83 -9.10 16.67
CA ILE A 173 -10.00 -8.83 15.24
C ILE A 173 -11.39 -8.24 14.97
N ASP A 174 -12.44 -8.84 15.54
CA ASP A 174 -13.83 -8.42 15.37
C ASP A 174 -14.03 -7.00 15.92
N ILE A 175 -13.56 -6.70 17.14
CA ILE A 175 -13.60 -5.35 17.73
C ILE A 175 -12.92 -4.30 16.85
N ILE A 176 -11.78 -4.63 16.22
CA ILE A 176 -11.06 -3.71 15.33
C ILE A 176 -11.79 -3.51 13.99
N ILE A 177 -12.54 -4.52 13.53
CA ILE A 177 -13.39 -4.42 12.33
C ILE A 177 -14.61 -3.54 12.64
N ASP A 178 -15.31 -3.80 13.75
CA ASP A 178 -16.61 -3.21 14.06
C ASP A 178 -16.52 -1.74 14.53
N GLY A 179 -15.34 -1.30 15.00
CA GLY A 179 -15.09 0.10 15.34
C GLY A 179 -15.23 1.10 14.17
N ASN A 180 -15.39 0.66 12.91
CA ASN A 180 -15.64 1.52 11.74
C ASN A 180 -16.56 0.83 10.71
N LYS A 181 -17.45 1.59 10.04
CA LYS A 181 -18.21 1.06 8.89
C LYS A 181 -17.32 0.93 7.66
N GLY A 182 -17.01 -0.29 7.26
CA GLY A 182 -16.04 -0.60 6.20
C GLY A 182 -14.60 -0.36 6.67
N GLN A 183 -13.60 -0.66 5.82
CA GLN A 183 -12.20 -0.62 6.27
C GLN A 183 -11.61 0.81 6.24
N PRO A 184 -11.22 1.38 7.39
CA PRO A 184 -10.77 2.78 7.49
C PRO A 184 -9.42 3.03 6.83
N ILE A 185 -9.39 3.90 5.81
CA ILE A 185 -8.17 4.28 5.10
C ILE A 185 -7.23 5.05 6.04
N GLY A 186 -6.19 4.39 6.54
CA GLY A 186 -5.21 4.97 7.46
C GLY A 186 -4.83 4.08 8.64
N PHE A 187 -5.65 3.05 8.92
CA PHE A 187 -5.32 1.99 9.87
C PHE A 187 -4.25 1.04 9.27
N TYR A 188 -3.47 0.39 10.14
CA TYR A 188 -2.45 -0.57 9.70
C TYR A 188 -3.08 -1.92 9.31
N THR A 189 -3.96 -2.43 10.18
CA THR A 189 -4.79 -3.62 9.98
C THR A 189 -5.53 -3.62 8.65
N SER A 190 -6.21 -2.51 8.32
CA SER A 190 -7.03 -2.39 7.10
C SER A 190 -6.28 -2.66 5.79
N GLN A 191 -4.96 -2.42 5.72
CA GLN A 191 -4.18 -2.72 4.50
C GLN A 191 -3.97 -4.22 4.31
N TRP A 192 -3.81 -4.96 5.40
CA TRP A 192 -3.71 -6.42 5.40
C TRP A 192 -5.08 -7.08 5.24
N PHE A 193 -6.08 -6.56 5.96
CA PHE A 193 -7.46 -7.05 5.92
C PHE A 193 -8.03 -6.92 4.50
N ALA A 194 -7.81 -5.79 3.82
CA ALA A 194 -8.22 -5.60 2.44
C ALA A 194 -7.50 -6.55 1.46
N ASN A 195 -6.22 -6.86 1.67
CA ASN A 195 -5.52 -7.84 0.83
C ASN A 195 -5.99 -9.27 1.05
N PHE A 196 -6.32 -9.63 2.30
CA PHE A 196 -6.87 -10.92 2.68
C PHE A 196 -8.31 -11.13 2.15
N PHE A 197 -9.15 -10.08 2.18
CA PHE A 197 -10.51 -10.14 1.64
C PHE A 197 -10.57 -10.52 0.15
N LEU A 198 -9.54 -10.15 -0.62
CA LEU A 198 -9.38 -10.51 -2.03
C LEU A 198 -8.43 -11.71 -2.27
N GLU A 199 -8.03 -12.45 -1.23
CA GLU A 199 -7.19 -13.65 -1.38
C GLU A 199 -7.93 -14.75 -2.15
N GLY A 200 -9.20 -15.00 -1.82
CA GLY A 200 -10.03 -15.98 -2.53
C GLY A 200 -10.29 -15.63 -3.99
N LEU A 201 -10.30 -14.33 -4.33
CA LEU A 201 -10.36 -13.87 -5.72
C LEU A 201 -9.07 -14.22 -6.47
N ASP A 202 -7.91 -14.03 -5.83
CA ASP A 202 -6.62 -14.37 -6.44
C ASP A 202 -6.52 -15.88 -6.74
N HIS A 203 -6.92 -16.72 -5.78
CA HIS A 203 -7.03 -18.17 -5.96
C HIS A 203 -7.99 -18.53 -7.10
N MET A 204 -9.21 -17.99 -7.11
CA MET A 204 -10.20 -18.26 -8.17
C MET A 204 -9.68 -17.87 -9.57
N ILE A 205 -9.01 -16.71 -9.72
CA ILE A 205 -8.40 -16.27 -10.98
C ILE A 205 -7.27 -17.22 -11.44
N LYS A 206 -6.48 -17.73 -10.49
CA LYS A 206 -5.32 -18.59 -10.78
C LYS A 206 -5.67 -20.04 -11.04
N GLU A 207 -6.55 -20.61 -10.23
CA GLU A 207 -6.85 -22.04 -10.16
C GLU A 207 -8.07 -22.40 -11.01
N LYS A 208 -9.19 -21.68 -10.83
CA LYS A 208 -10.45 -21.97 -11.56
C LYS A 208 -10.46 -21.36 -12.97
N LEU A 209 -10.01 -20.12 -13.12
CA LEU A 209 -10.00 -19.43 -14.43
C LEU A 209 -8.71 -19.68 -15.24
N GLY A 210 -7.70 -20.33 -14.65
CA GLY A 210 -6.45 -20.69 -15.33
C GLY A 210 -5.66 -19.50 -15.89
N VAL A 211 -5.83 -18.30 -15.35
CA VAL A 211 -5.22 -17.08 -15.92
C VAL A 211 -3.72 -17.10 -15.61
N LYS A 212 -2.90 -17.46 -16.62
CA LYS A 212 -1.43 -17.56 -16.51
C LYS A 212 -0.81 -16.30 -15.91
N TYR A 213 -1.19 -15.13 -16.44
CA TYR A 213 -0.58 -13.84 -16.14
C TYR A 213 -1.56 -12.86 -15.49
N TYR A 214 -1.33 -12.59 -14.21
CA TYR A 214 -2.23 -11.80 -13.36
C TYR A 214 -1.42 -11.00 -12.31
N VAL A 215 -1.73 -9.71 -12.14
CA VAL A 215 -1.21 -8.89 -11.03
C VAL A 215 -2.37 -8.13 -10.39
N ARG A 216 -2.41 -8.13 -9.06
CA ARG A 216 -3.30 -7.28 -8.25
C ARG A 216 -2.49 -6.23 -7.51
N TYR A 217 -2.98 -5.00 -7.48
CA TYR A 217 -2.45 -3.95 -6.63
C TYR A 217 -3.58 -3.32 -5.83
N VAL A 218 -3.88 -3.94 -4.68
CA VAL A 218 -5.07 -3.67 -3.88
C VAL A 218 -6.35 -3.88 -4.70
N ASP A 219 -6.88 -2.81 -5.30
CA ASP A 219 -8.11 -2.72 -6.10
C ASP A 219 -7.88 -2.61 -7.62
N ASP A 220 -6.67 -2.30 -8.10
CA ASP A 220 -6.29 -2.23 -9.53
C ASP A 220 -5.76 -3.60 -10.01
N LEU A 221 -6.50 -4.28 -10.90
CA LEU A 221 -6.21 -5.64 -11.40
C LEU A 221 -5.83 -5.62 -12.90
N VAL A 222 -4.79 -6.36 -13.26
CA VAL A 222 -4.33 -6.58 -14.65
C VAL A 222 -4.20 -8.08 -14.94
N LEU A 223 -4.96 -8.57 -15.92
CA LEU A 223 -4.97 -9.95 -16.40
C LEU A 223 -4.55 -9.97 -17.87
N LEU A 224 -3.62 -10.85 -18.28
CA LEU A 224 -3.19 -10.98 -19.67
C LEU A 224 -3.58 -12.35 -20.24
N GLY A 225 -3.93 -12.40 -21.53
CA GLY A 225 -4.33 -13.64 -22.20
C GLY A 225 -4.17 -13.62 -23.72
N SER A 226 -4.15 -14.81 -24.33
CA SER A 226 -4.11 -15.01 -25.79
C SER A 226 -5.45 -14.74 -26.48
N ASN A 227 -6.58 -14.87 -25.77
CA ASN A 227 -7.93 -14.89 -26.33
C ASN A 227 -8.87 -13.84 -25.68
N LYS A 228 -9.43 -12.94 -26.50
CA LYS A 228 -10.36 -11.87 -26.07
C LYS A 228 -11.64 -12.42 -25.41
N ARG A 229 -12.24 -13.48 -25.99
CA ARG A 229 -13.49 -14.09 -25.47
C ARG A 229 -13.26 -14.70 -24.08
N LYS A 230 -12.14 -15.42 -23.87
CA LYS A 230 -11.77 -15.97 -22.55
C LYS A 230 -11.60 -14.87 -21.49
N LEU A 231 -11.00 -13.72 -21.84
CA LEU A 231 -10.90 -12.58 -20.92
C LEU A 231 -12.27 -11.94 -20.60
N HIS A 232 -13.18 -11.80 -21.56
CA HIS A 232 -14.54 -11.33 -21.27
C HIS A 232 -15.32 -12.30 -20.38
N ARG A 233 -15.14 -13.62 -20.55
CA ARG A 233 -15.68 -14.62 -19.62
C ARG A 233 -15.08 -14.43 -18.23
N ALA A 234 -13.75 -14.44 -18.08
CA ALA A 234 -13.09 -14.21 -16.80
C ALA A 234 -13.58 -12.93 -16.09
N ARG A 235 -13.84 -11.85 -16.83
CA ARG A 235 -14.43 -10.61 -16.28
C ARG A 235 -15.86 -10.80 -15.73
N LYS A 236 -16.70 -11.66 -16.33
CA LYS A 236 -18.01 -12.03 -15.78
C LYS A 236 -17.88 -12.85 -14.49
N GLU A 237 -17.03 -13.88 -14.50
CA GLU A 237 -16.80 -14.75 -13.34
C GLU A 237 -16.25 -13.95 -12.13
N ILE A 238 -15.34 -13.00 -12.39
CA ILE A 238 -14.79 -12.08 -11.38
C ILE A 238 -15.84 -11.09 -10.86
N GLU A 239 -16.73 -10.59 -11.72
CA GLU A 239 -17.83 -9.71 -11.28
C GLU A 239 -18.82 -10.45 -10.39
N SER A 240 -19.19 -11.69 -10.73
CA SER A 240 -20.03 -12.55 -9.88
C SER A 240 -19.39 -12.75 -8.51
N TYR A 241 -18.13 -13.22 -8.47
CA TYR A 241 -17.42 -13.45 -7.21
C TYR A 241 -17.27 -12.17 -6.36
N LEU A 242 -17.09 -11.01 -6.98
CA LEU A 242 -17.04 -9.73 -6.27
C LEU A 242 -18.40 -9.39 -5.65
N ASN A 243 -19.50 -9.59 -6.39
CA ASN A 243 -20.85 -9.41 -5.87
C ASN A 243 -21.16 -10.38 -4.72
N ASP A 244 -20.70 -11.64 -4.81
CA ASP A 244 -20.82 -12.67 -3.75
C ASP A 244 -20.13 -12.27 -2.42
N ILE A 245 -19.29 -11.22 -2.44
CA ILE A 245 -18.61 -10.65 -1.27
C ILE A 245 -18.90 -9.14 -1.07
N ASP A 246 -20.06 -8.67 -1.54
CA ASP A 246 -20.56 -7.28 -1.44
C ASP A 246 -19.69 -6.20 -2.11
N LEU A 247 -18.84 -6.58 -3.07
CA LEU A 247 -17.99 -5.65 -3.83
C LEU A 247 -18.51 -5.43 -5.24
N THR A 248 -18.72 -4.17 -5.63
CA THR A 248 -19.07 -3.84 -7.01
C THR A 248 -17.81 -3.72 -7.88
N LEU A 249 -17.78 -4.46 -9.00
CA LEU A 249 -16.82 -4.19 -10.08
C LEU A 249 -17.07 -2.77 -10.64
N LYS A 250 -16.01 -2.03 -11.01
CA LYS A 250 -16.17 -0.69 -11.60
C LYS A 250 -16.31 -0.74 -13.12
N ASP A 251 -17.28 0.02 -13.60
CA ASP A 251 -17.83 0.00 -14.96
C ASP A 251 -16.80 0.33 -16.05
N ASN A 252 -15.69 1.00 -15.67
CA ASN A 252 -14.60 1.38 -16.57
C ASN A 252 -13.55 0.27 -16.79
N TRP A 253 -13.90 -1.00 -16.59
CA TRP A 253 -13.07 -2.15 -16.97
C TRP A 253 -12.88 -2.18 -18.50
N GLN A 254 -11.75 -2.70 -18.98
CA GLN A 254 -11.40 -2.64 -20.41
C GLN A 254 -10.63 -3.89 -20.88
N VAL A 255 -11.02 -4.44 -22.03
CA VAL A 255 -10.30 -5.54 -22.71
C VAL A 255 -9.76 -5.03 -24.05
N PHE A 256 -8.44 -5.03 -24.24
CA PHE A 256 -7.77 -4.46 -25.43
C PHE A 256 -6.57 -5.30 -25.90
N ARG A 257 -6.17 -5.16 -27.17
CA ARG A 257 -4.91 -5.74 -27.68
C ARG A 257 -3.72 -4.94 -27.17
N THR A 258 -2.75 -5.60 -26.57
CA THR A 258 -1.52 -4.98 -26.03
C THR A 258 -0.63 -4.37 -27.13
N SER A 259 -0.77 -4.83 -28.38
CA SER A 259 -0.11 -4.23 -29.54
C SER A 259 -0.70 -2.90 -30.00
N LYS A 260 -1.99 -2.63 -29.72
CA LYS A 260 -2.66 -1.37 -30.09
C LYS A 260 -2.69 -0.34 -28.94
N ARG A 261 -2.39 -0.74 -27.70
CA ARG A 261 -2.50 0.12 -26.52
C ARG A 261 -1.64 -0.35 -25.36
N ASP A 262 -0.82 0.55 -24.83
CA ASP A 262 -0.05 0.35 -23.60
C ASP A 262 -0.97 0.06 -22.40
N ILE A 263 -0.52 -0.84 -21.51
CA ILE A 263 -1.17 -1.11 -20.23
C ILE A 263 -0.83 0.02 -19.26
N ASP A 264 -1.81 0.87 -18.95
CA ASP A 264 -1.62 1.97 -18.00
C ASP A 264 -1.80 1.49 -16.54
N PHE A 265 -0.68 1.15 -15.88
CA PHE A 265 -0.67 0.47 -14.58
C PHE A 265 0.45 1.01 -13.65
N LEU A 266 0.18 1.06 -12.35
CA LEU A 266 1.17 1.40 -11.30
C LEU A 266 1.96 2.72 -11.49
N GLY A 267 1.43 3.68 -12.24
CA GLY A 267 2.08 4.99 -12.47
C GLY A 267 2.85 5.12 -13.79
N VAL A 268 2.91 4.06 -14.60
CA VAL A 268 3.56 4.01 -15.92
C VAL A 268 2.62 3.41 -16.96
N ARG A 269 2.97 3.59 -18.24
CA ARG A 269 2.40 2.87 -19.38
C ARG A 269 3.38 1.79 -19.82
N LEU A 270 2.93 0.54 -19.87
CA LEU A 270 3.74 -0.64 -20.20
C LEU A 270 3.40 -1.16 -21.60
N SER A 271 4.43 -1.40 -22.41
CA SER A 271 4.37 -2.07 -23.72
C SER A 271 5.64 -2.92 -23.90
N ARG A 272 5.72 -3.78 -24.93
CA ARG A 272 6.94 -4.55 -25.26
C ARG A 272 8.18 -3.65 -25.29
N ASN A 273 8.23 -2.72 -26.24
CA ASN A 273 9.50 -2.06 -26.56
C ASN A 273 9.80 -0.87 -25.62
N LYS A 274 8.82 -0.41 -24.82
CA LYS A 274 8.97 0.77 -23.95
C LYS A 274 8.07 0.77 -22.71
N VAL A 275 8.60 1.31 -21.62
CA VAL A 275 7.88 1.71 -20.40
C VAL A 275 7.93 3.23 -20.32
N THR A 276 6.78 3.93 -20.33
CA THR A 276 6.74 5.40 -20.33
C THR A 276 6.02 5.96 -19.10
N LEU A 277 6.37 7.18 -18.67
CA LEU A 277 5.67 7.84 -17.57
C LEU A 277 4.25 8.25 -17.99
N ARG A 278 3.27 8.10 -17.09
CA ARG A 278 1.95 8.76 -17.27
C ARG A 278 2.14 10.26 -17.47
N LYS A 279 1.45 10.87 -18.46
CA LYS A 279 1.48 12.33 -18.73
C LYS A 279 1.30 13.16 -17.45
N ARG A 280 0.36 12.77 -16.58
CA ARG A 280 0.12 13.42 -15.27
C ARG A 280 1.33 13.33 -14.31
N ASN A 281 2.07 12.21 -14.31
CA ASN A 281 3.25 12.01 -13.46
C ASN A 281 4.42 12.84 -13.98
N ALA A 282 4.70 12.82 -15.29
CA ALA A 282 5.71 13.68 -15.92
C ALA A 282 5.43 15.17 -15.65
N LEU A 283 4.16 15.61 -15.77
CA LEU A 283 3.74 16.98 -15.42
C LEU A 283 3.93 17.30 -13.94
N ARG A 284 3.61 16.37 -13.02
CA ARG A 284 3.82 16.53 -11.57
C ARG A 284 5.31 16.70 -11.22
N ILE A 285 6.18 15.91 -11.85
CA ILE A 285 7.64 16.00 -11.71
C ILE A 285 8.13 17.36 -12.22
N ARG A 286 7.79 17.72 -13.47
CA ARG A 286 8.19 19.00 -14.09
C ARG A 286 7.73 20.21 -13.28
N ARG A 287 6.49 20.20 -12.77
CA ARG A 287 5.95 21.25 -11.88
C ARG A 287 6.71 21.34 -10.55
N ARG A 288 7.09 20.22 -9.94
CA ARG A 288 7.89 20.21 -8.71
C ARG A 288 9.29 20.77 -8.95
N VAL A 289 10.02 20.29 -9.95
CA VAL A 289 11.38 20.76 -10.24
C VAL A 289 11.40 22.24 -10.65
N ARG A 290 10.41 22.71 -11.44
CA ARG A 290 10.23 24.15 -11.72
C ARG A 290 9.84 24.98 -10.48
N LYS A 291 9.32 24.39 -9.41
CA LYS A 291 9.17 25.09 -8.11
C LYS A 291 10.51 25.16 -7.37
N VAL A 292 11.36 24.13 -7.48
CA VAL A 292 12.70 24.14 -6.88
C VAL A 292 13.63 25.14 -7.60
N LYS A 293 13.66 25.23 -8.95
CA LYS A 293 14.47 26.28 -9.63
C LYS A 293 14.07 27.69 -9.14
N ARG A 294 12.77 27.99 -9.10
CA ARG A 294 12.25 29.28 -8.62
C ARG A 294 12.44 29.56 -7.13
N LYS A 295 12.79 28.56 -6.31
CA LYS A 295 13.20 28.78 -4.91
C LYS A 295 14.67 29.19 -4.78
N GLY A 296 15.52 28.83 -5.74
CA GLY A 296 16.98 28.89 -5.57
C GLY A 296 17.56 27.85 -4.59
N PHE A 297 16.75 27.09 -3.85
CA PHE A 297 17.21 26.08 -2.90
C PHE A 297 16.36 24.80 -2.87
N LEU A 298 17.02 23.71 -2.45
CA LEU A 298 16.44 22.38 -2.24
C LEU A 298 16.39 22.07 -0.74
N ASN A 299 15.19 21.87 -0.22
CA ASN A 299 14.94 21.45 1.17
C ASN A 299 14.52 19.98 1.25
N GLU A 300 14.42 19.40 2.44
CA GLU A 300 14.22 17.95 2.61
C GLU A 300 12.94 17.45 1.95
N LYS A 301 11.85 18.21 2.07
CA LYS A 301 10.52 17.88 1.53
C LYS A 301 10.50 17.84 0.00
N ASP A 302 11.26 18.73 -0.66
CA ASP A 302 11.41 18.73 -2.11
C ASP A 302 12.45 17.71 -2.58
N ALA A 303 13.53 17.48 -1.84
CA ALA A 303 14.54 16.44 -2.11
C ALA A 303 13.94 15.04 -2.04
N SER A 304 13.18 14.74 -0.98
CA SER A 304 12.47 13.46 -0.79
C SER A 304 11.48 13.19 -1.92
N ALA A 305 10.77 14.22 -2.39
CA ALA A 305 9.88 14.11 -3.54
C ALA A 305 10.65 13.79 -4.83
N ILE A 306 11.81 14.44 -5.06
CA ILE A 306 12.66 14.17 -6.23
C ILE A 306 13.24 12.74 -6.19
N ILE A 307 13.68 12.25 -5.03
CA ILE A 307 14.13 10.85 -4.88
C ILE A 307 13.01 9.85 -5.16
N SER A 308 11.78 10.12 -4.66
CA SER A 308 10.61 9.30 -4.97
C SER A 308 10.32 9.27 -6.48
N TYR A 309 10.36 10.42 -7.15
CA TYR A 309 10.16 10.54 -8.60
C TYR A 309 11.27 9.89 -9.43
N TRP A 310 12.52 9.93 -8.97
CA TRP A 310 13.64 9.22 -9.61
C TRP A 310 13.39 7.71 -9.69
N GLY A 311 12.70 7.13 -8.72
CA GLY A 311 12.26 5.74 -8.76
C GLY A 311 11.34 5.41 -9.94
N TRP A 312 10.54 6.35 -10.43
CA TRP A 312 9.76 6.19 -11.68
C TRP A 312 10.60 6.49 -12.93
N ILE A 313 11.45 7.51 -12.89
CA ILE A 313 12.33 7.90 -14.01
C ILE A 313 13.29 6.75 -14.35
N LYS A 314 14.01 6.18 -13.36
CA LYS A 314 14.95 5.05 -13.57
C LYS A 314 14.27 3.78 -14.12
N ARG A 315 12.96 3.61 -13.89
CA ARG A 315 12.16 2.45 -14.35
C ARG A 315 11.34 2.73 -15.61
N SER A 316 11.71 3.73 -16.40
CA SER A 316 11.04 4.07 -17.66
C SER A 316 12.03 4.63 -18.69
N ASN A 317 11.67 4.59 -19.96
CA ASN A 317 12.38 5.20 -21.09
C ASN A 317 12.25 6.74 -21.04
N SER A 318 12.76 7.35 -19.98
CA SER A 318 12.58 8.76 -19.62
C SER A 318 13.88 9.57 -19.70
N TYR A 319 14.90 9.07 -20.42
CA TYR A 319 16.23 9.68 -20.54
C TYR A 319 16.16 11.17 -20.96
N HIS A 320 15.58 11.44 -22.13
CA HIS A 320 15.37 12.80 -22.64
C HIS A 320 14.53 13.67 -21.69
N PHE A 321 13.51 13.11 -21.02
CA PHE A 321 12.72 13.84 -20.04
C PHE A 321 13.56 14.24 -18.82
N TYR A 322 14.39 13.33 -18.29
CA TYR A 322 15.29 13.59 -17.16
C TYR A 322 16.36 14.63 -17.52
N HIS A 323 17.03 14.47 -18.65
CA HIS A 323 18.08 15.40 -19.10
C HIS A 323 17.53 16.81 -19.40
N LYS A 324 16.32 16.93 -19.96
CA LYS A 324 15.70 18.24 -20.27
C LYS A 324 14.96 18.91 -19.09
N ASN A 325 14.47 18.16 -18.10
CA ASN A 325 13.55 18.70 -17.07
C ASN A 325 14.02 18.54 -15.62
N VAL A 326 15.08 17.77 -15.35
CA VAL A 326 15.48 17.40 -13.97
C VAL A 326 16.99 17.57 -13.73
N LYS A 327 17.84 16.89 -14.52
CA LYS A 327 19.31 16.92 -14.38
C LYS A 327 19.90 18.35 -14.31
N PRO A 328 19.43 19.34 -15.10
CA PRO A 328 19.99 20.71 -15.07
C PRO A 328 19.61 21.54 -13.82
N ILE A 329 18.73 21.04 -12.96
CA ILE A 329 18.17 21.80 -11.82
C ILE A 329 18.48 21.11 -10.49
N VAL A 330 18.40 19.78 -10.42
CA VAL A 330 18.75 19.00 -9.21
C VAL A 330 19.48 17.72 -9.59
N SER A 331 20.69 17.54 -9.07
CA SER A 331 21.40 16.27 -9.18
C SER A 331 20.91 15.27 -8.14
N MET A 332 20.92 13.98 -8.49
CA MET A 332 20.48 12.91 -7.58
C MET A 332 21.36 12.77 -6.33
N ASN A 333 22.64 13.12 -6.43
CA ASN A 333 23.54 13.09 -5.27
C ASN A 333 23.26 14.25 -4.32
N LEU A 334 22.94 15.44 -4.84
CA LEU A 334 22.52 16.57 -4.00
C LEU A 334 21.22 16.26 -3.24
N ALA A 335 20.21 15.71 -3.92
CA ALA A 335 18.95 15.31 -3.29
C ALA A 335 19.17 14.26 -2.17
N ARG A 336 20.01 13.25 -2.41
CA ARG A 336 20.39 12.26 -1.38
C ARG A 336 21.13 12.91 -0.21
N LYS A 337 22.08 13.82 -0.46
CA LYS A 337 22.80 14.56 0.59
C LYS A 337 21.83 15.32 1.48
N VAL A 338 20.93 16.12 0.90
CA VAL A 338 19.91 16.89 1.66
C VAL A 338 19.07 15.98 2.55
N VAL A 339 18.57 14.83 2.06
CA VAL A 339 17.75 13.92 2.89
C VAL A 339 18.59 13.21 3.97
N SER A 340 19.80 12.75 3.64
CA SER A 340 20.69 12.09 4.61
C SER A 340 21.13 13.02 5.73
N THR A 341 21.53 14.25 5.39
CA THR A 341 21.92 15.29 6.36
C THR A 341 20.74 15.65 7.27
N ASN A 342 19.54 15.88 6.74
CA ASN A 342 18.36 16.16 7.58
C ASN A 342 17.90 14.97 8.42
N ALA A 343 18.12 13.73 7.97
CA ALA A 343 17.90 12.54 8.79
C ALA A 343 18.84 12.47 9.99
N LYS A 344 20.13 12.81 9.82
CA LYS A 344 21.08 12.95 10.94
C LYS A 344 20.68 14.10 11.89
N ILE A 345 20.39 15.28 11.33
CA ILE A 345 20.03 16.49 12.10
C ILE A 345 18.82 16.25 13.02
N ARG A 346 17.80 15.53 12.57
CA ARG A 346 16.63 15.17 13.40
C ARG A 346 16.96 14.28 14.62
N ASN A 347 18.06 13.55 14.59
CA ASN A 347 18.50 12.75 15.73
C ASN A 347 19.28 13.58 16.78
N VAL A 348 19.74 14.78 16.41
CA VAL A 348 20.58 15.67 17.25
C VAL A 348 19.98 17.07 17.46
N GLY A 349 18.69 17.29 17.12
CA GLY A 349 17.95 18.51 17.43
C GLY A 349 18.26 19.77 16.60
N GLY A 350 19.02 19.68 15.51
CA GLY A 350 19.47 20.86 14.73
C GLY A 350 18.43 21.47 13.77
N ARG A 351 18.78 22.62 13.17
CA ARG A 351 17.98 23.35 12.15
C ARG A 351 18.01 22.65 10.77
N GLU A 352 16.95 22.78 9.95
CA GLU A 352 16.86 22.10 8.63
C GLU A 352 18.02 22.51 7.69
N PHE A 353 18.75 21.53 7.17
CA PHE A 353 19.78 21.75 6.15
C PHE A 353 19.13 21.94 4.77
N ILE A 354 19.29 23.13 4.21
CA ILE A 354 18.91 23.45 2.83
C ILE A 354 20.15 23.56 1.93
N ALA A 355 20.07 23.02 0.72
CA ALA A 355 21.11 23.23 -0.28
C ALA A 355 20.71 24.36 -1.23
N LYS A 356 21.48 25.46 -1.25
CA LYS A 356 21.42 26.43 -2.36
C LYS A 356 21.74 25.69 -3.67
N LEU A 357 21.00 25.96 -4.73
CA LEU A 357 21.32 25.51 -6.07
C LEU A 357 22.35 26.47 -6.67
N LYS A 358 23.26 25.97 -7.52
CA LYS A 358 24.03 26.85 -8.40
C LYS A 358 23.05 27.53 -9.35
N THR A 359 23.07 28.87 -9.39
CA THR A 359 22.38 29.66 -10.41
C THR A 359 23.04 29.43 -11.77
N THR A 360 22.17 29.27 -12.77
CA THR A 360 22.43 29.18 -14.22
C THR A 360 21.21 29.72 -14.94
#